data_AF-A0A7X1WJG4-F1
#
_entry.id   AF-A0A7X1WJG4-F1
#
_cell.length_a   1.000
_cell.length_b   1.000
_cell.length_c   1.000
_cell.angle_alpha   90.00
_cell.angle_beta   90.00
_cell.angle_gamma   90.00
#
_symmetry.space_group_name_H-M   'P 1'
#
loop_
_entity.id
_entity.type
_entity.pdbx_description
1 polymer ?
#
loop_
_entity_poly.entity_id
_entity_poly.type
_entity_poly.pdbx_seq_one_letter_code
_entity_poly.pdbx_strand_id
1 'polypeptide(L)'
;MKSYLAALSFLIITPAFAFSENANNEILYLNKPYTITHLSSFDIDCVWTKDEQGRLRSEAGGPDGSGVCWDEKAVDQVERLDKEKKLIWRDPPKFDYEYGNKNKCYYMVDKIGGFVDFRLGKNVTEAEADECRKDSNKEKALSLATKVEKKVEFGGYVATKNNILGSVVLACYTGSLDSDGLLVSKAEQANRFKALLVLYEGDSQNIKRINSAFNFARRNLSDRYPLDTRGQYRADVCDQLVLKGKL
;
A
#
# COMPACT_ATOMS: atom_id res chain seq x y z
N MET A 1 23.72 -52.45 7.98
CA MET A 1 22.83 -51.37 7.49
C MET A 1 23.06 -50.15 8.36
N LYS A 2 23.58 -49.05 7.80
CA LYS A 2 23.84 -47.81 8.55
C LYS A 2 22.59 -46.93 8.45
N SER A 3 21.89 -46.76 9.57
CA SER A 3 20.74 -45.85 9.66
C SER A 3 21.25 -44.43 9.86
N TYR A 4 21.09 -43.59 8.86
CA TYR A 4 21.32 -42.15 8.98
C TYR A 4 20.06 -41.51 9.58
N LEU A 5 20.17 -41.07 10.84
CA LEU A 5 19.21 -40.15 11.44
C LEU A 5 19.42 -38.77 10.83
N ALA A 6 18.61 -38.44 9.82
CA ALA A 6 18.49 -37.08 9.33
C ALA A 6 17.75 -36.25 10.38
N ALA A 7 18.50 -35.44 11.14
CA ALA A 7 17.92 -34.43 12.00
C ALA A 7 17.23 -33.39 11.09
N LEU A 8 15.89 -33.39 11.09
CA LEU A 8 15.10 -32.32 10.50
C LEU A 8 15.34 -31.05 11.33
N SER A 9 16.17 -30.16 10.81
CA SER A 9 16.27 -28.78 11.29
C SER A 9 14.94 -28.10 11.01
N PHE A 10 14.04 -28.09 11.99
CA PHE A 10 12.90 -27.18 11.96
C PHE A 10 13.46 -25.76 11.98
N LEU A 11 13.44 -25.09 10.83
CA LEU A 11 13.54 -23.64 10.74
C LEU A 11 12.35 -23.09 11.52
N ILE A 12 12.60 -22.73 12.78
CA ILE A 12 11.69 -21.89 13.56
C ILE A 12 11.67 -20.55 12.83
N ILE A 13 10.65 -20.35 11.99
CA ILE A 13 10.30 -19.04 11.47
C ILE A 13 9.72 -18.30 12.68
N THR A 14 10.55 -17.57 13.41
CA THR A 14 10.09 -16.64 14.44
C THR A 14 9.22 -15.57 13.74
N PRO A 15 7.94 -15.43 14.10
CA PRO A 15 7.14 -14.35 13.57
C PRO A 15 7.56 -13.04 14.25
N ALA A 16 7.59 -11.97 13.44
CA ALA A 16 7.65 -10.56 13.80
C ALA A 16 8.73 -10.13 14.80
N PHE A 17 9.74 -9.45 14.27
CA PHE A 17 10.71 -8.67 15.01
C PHE A 17 9.97 -7.73 15.99
N ALA A 18 10.25 -7.86 17.29
CA ALA A 18 9.84 -6.86 18.27
C ALA A 18 10.72 -5.62 18.07
N PHE A 19 10.38 -4.79 17.08
CA PHE A 19 11.00 -3.48 16.92
C PHE A 19 10.62 -2.59 18.09
N SER A 20 11.51 -1.67 18.44
CA SER A 20 11.18 -0.63 19.41
C SER A 20 9.97 0.20 18.94
N GLU A 21 9.21 0.75 19.89
CA GLU A 21 7.95 1.46 19.59
C GLU A 21 8.16 2.66 18.65
N ASN A 22 9.28 3.37 18.80
CA ASN A 22 9.67 4.46 17.90
C ASN A 22 9.88 3.97 16.46
N ALA A 23 10.57 2.85 16.26
CA ALA A 23 10.79 2.28 14.93
C ALA A 23 9.46 1.83 14.31
N ASN A 24 8.56 1.24 15.10
CA ASN A 24 7.21 0.91 14.62
C ASN A 24 6.46 2.15 14.14
N ASN A 25 6.45 3.24 14.92
CA ASN A 25 5.78 4.48 14.55
C ASN A 25 6.38 5.13 13.28
N GLU A 26 7.69 5.09 13.12
CA GLU A 26 8.37 5.55 11.91
C GLU A 26 7.97 4.72 10.69
N ILE A 27 7.97 3.39 10.80
CA ILE A 27 7.68 2.46 9.70
C ILE A 27 6.21 2.52 9.26
N LEU A 28 5.27 2.68 10.19
CA LEU A 28 3.82 2.70 9.92
C LEU A 28 3.42 3.63 8.78
N TYR A 29 4.16 4.73 8.59
CA TYR A 29 3.83 5.77 7.60
C TYR A 29 4.80 5.84 6.42
N LEU A 30 5.73 4.88 6.29
CA LEU A 30 6.65 4.83 5.15
C LEU A 30 5.95 4.34 3.89
N ASN A 31 6.26 4.98 2.78
CA ASN A 31 5.81 4.62 1.43
C ASN A 31 6.94 4.09 0.54
N LYS A 32 8.12 3.85 1.11
CA LYS A 32 9.35 3.44 0.42
C LYS A 32 10.05 2.30 1.18
N PRO A 33 10.90 1.52 0.50
CA PRO A 33 11.65 0.45 1.16
C PRO A 33 12.51 0.99 2.29
N TYR A 34 12.62 0.20 3.35
CA TYR A 34 13.37 0.56 4.55
C TYR A 34 14.26 -0.57 5.03
N THR A 35 15.24 -0.23 5.86
CA THR A 35 16.03 -1.18 6.63
C THR A 35 16.18 -0.66 8.05
N ILE A 36 16.60 -1.53 8.96
CA ILE A 36 16.72 -1.21 10.37
C ILE A 36 18.10 -1.63 10.85
N THR A 37 18.73 -0.76 11.62
CA THR A 37 19.95 -1.10 12.37
C THR A 37 19.67 -0.94 13.85
N HIS A 38 20.14 -1.89 14.65
CA HIS A 38 20.10 -1.79 16.10
C HIS A 38 21.40 -1.16 16.61
N LEU A 39 21.28 -0.09 17.40
CA LEU A 39 22.41 0.60 18.02
C LEU A 39 22.49 0.22 19.51
N SER A 40 23.32 -0.79 19.79
CA SER A 40 23.41 -1.42 21.10
C SER A 40 23.80 -0.48 22.25
N SER A 41 24.48 0.63 21.98
CA SER A 41 24.89 1.58 23.02
C SER A 41 23.72 2.36 23.62
N PHE A 42 22.60 2.45 22.91
CA PHE A 42 21.41 3.16 23.38
C PHE A 42 20.17 2.26 23.43
N ASP A 43 20.29 0.99 23.02
CA ASP A 43 19.18 0.04 22.90
C ASP A 43 18.03 0.60 22.04
N ILE A 44 18.38 1.19 20.90
CA ILE A 44 17.45 1.85 19.97
C ILE A 44 17.58 1.22 18.58
N ASP A 45 16.44 1.00 17.94
CA ASP A 45 16.37 0.69 16.52
C ASP A 45 16.25 1.97 15.69
N CYS A 46 17.11 2.09 14.66
CA CYS A 46 17.12 3.20 13.72
C CYS A 46 16.59 2.75 12.37
N VAL A 47 15.58 3.45 11.86
CA VAL A 47 14.96 3.18 10.56
C VAL A 47 15.64 4.02 9.48
N TRP A 48 16.06 3.34 8.41
CA TRP A 48 16.78 3.95 7.29
C TRP A 48 16.05 3.70 5.99
N THR A 49 16.01 4.72 5.13
CA THR A 49 15.52 4.61 3.75
C THR A 49 16.56 5.12 2.78
N LYS A 50 16.26 5.03 1.48
CA LYS A 50 17.03 5.70 0.44
C LYS A 50 16.27 6.93 -0.08
N ASP A 51 17.00 8.02 -0.27
CA ASP A 51 16.49 9.19 -1.00
C ASP A 51 16.39 8.92 -2.50
N GLU A 52 15.94 9.92 -3.26
CA GLU A 52 15.79 9.82 -4.72
C GLU A 52 17.13 9.59 -5.44
N GLN A 53 18.25 9.98 -4.81
CA GLN A 53 19.61 9.77 -5.31
C GLN A 53 20.22 8.45 -4.82
N GLY A 54 19.47 7.63 -4.07
CA GLY A 54 19.90 6.34 -3.54
C GLY A 54 20.76 6.42 -2.28
N ARG A 55 20.88 7.59 -1.64
CA ARG A 55 21.67 7.81 -0.42
C ARG A 55 20.87 7.39 0.80
N LEU A 56 21.56 6.84 1.80
CA LEU A 56 20.94 6.46 3.07
C LEU A 56 20.47 7.70 3.83
N ARG A 57 19.27 7.62 4.39
CA ARG A 57 18.68 8.67 5.21
C ARG A 57 17.91 8.05 6.36
N SER A 58 18.11 8.59 7.57
CA SER A 58 17.32 8.21 8.74
C SER A 58 15.92 8.84 8.66
N GLU A 59 14.90 8.09 9.06
CA GLU A 59 13.52 8.59 9.16
C GLU A 59 13.17 9.08 10.57
N ALA A 60 14.14 9.08 11.49
CA ALA A 60 13.94 9.55 12.86
C ALA A 60 13.50 11.03 12.91
N GLY A 61 12.31 11.27 13.47
CA GLY A 61 11.69 12.58 13.62
C GLY A 61 11.92 13.22 15.00
N GLY A 62 11.88 14.56 15.07
CA GLY A 62 12.20 15.33 16.28
C GLY A 62 11.38 15.06 17.56
N PRO A 63 10.08 14.70 17.50
CA PRO A 63 9.31 14.40 18.71
C PRO A 63 9.59 13.01 19.31
N ASP A 64 9.95 12.03 18.47
CA ASP A 64 9.98 10.60 18.83
C ASP A 64 11.34 9.92 18.61
N GLY A 65 12.31 10.61 17.99
CA GLY A 65 13.63 10.10 17.64
C GLY A 65 14.73 10.96 18.25
N SER A 66 15.49 10.38 19.17
CA SER A 66 16.46 11.02 20.08
C SER A 66 17.66 11.73 19.43
N GLY A 67 17.66 12.00 18.12
CA GLY A 67 18.83 12.48 17.36
C GLY A 67 19.96 11.45 17.25
N VAL A 68 19.90 10.38 18.02
CA VAL A 68 20.90 9.31 18.11
C VAL A 68 21.04 8.56 16.78
N CYS A 69 19.96 8.40 16.02
CA CYS A 69 20.01 7.78 14.70
C CYS A 69 20.65 8.69 13.63
N TRP A 70 21.01 9.92 13.98
CA TRP A 70 21.80 10.84 13.15
C TRP A 70 23.24 11.00 13.65
N ASP A 71 23.59 10.34 14.76
CA ASP A 71 24.95 10.35 15.29
C ASP A 71 25.93 9.67 14.32
N GLU A 72 27.18 10.15 14.33
CA GLU A 72 28.26 9.64 13.48
C GLU A 72 28.41 8.11 13.59
N LYS A 73 28.29 7.53 14.79
CA LYS A 73 28.41 6.07 14.97
C LYS A 73 27.26 5.30 14.31
N ALA A 74 26.05 5.83 14.37
CA ALA A 74 24.88 5.19 13.76
C ALA A 74 25.00 5.25 12.23
N VAL A 75 25.40 6.40 11.71
CA VAL A 75 25.64 6.62 10.27
C VAL A 75 26.77 5.72 9.76
N ASP A 76 27.91 5.68 10.46
CA ASP A 76 29.05 4.82 10.10
C ASP A 76 28.67 3.34 10.10
N GLN A 77 27.87 2.90 11.08
CA GLN A 77 27.39 1.53 11.15
C GLN A 77 26.53 1.18 9.93
N VAL A 78 25.52 1.99 9.60
CA VAL A 78 24.63 1.70 8.47
C VAL A 78 25.36 1.79 7.13
N GLU A 79 26.26 2.76 6.96
CA GLU A 79 27.07 2.89 5.76
C GLU A 79 28.00 1.70 5.55
N ARG A 80 28.65 1.23 6.63
CA ARG A 80 29.48 0.03 6.56
C ARG A 80 28.65 -1.19 6.14
N LEU A 81 27.45 -1.36 6.71
CA LEU A 81 26.57 -2.47 6.35
C LEU A 81 26.04 -2.37 4.91
N ASP A 82 25.80 -1.17 4.38
CA ASP A 82 25.41 -0.97 2.96
C ASP A 82 26.57 -1.32 2.04
N LYS A 83 27.79 -0.84 2.34
CA LYS A 83 29.03 -1.17 1.60
C LYS A 83 29.29 -2.69 1.57
N GLU A 84 29.03 -3.37 2.69
CA GLU A 84 29.16 -4.82 2.82
C GLU A 84 27.95 -5.60 2.25
N LYS A 85 26.91 -4.93 1.74
CA LYS A 85 25.65 -5.51 1.25
C LYS A 85 24.95 -6.41 2.27
N LYS A 86 25.04 -6.06 3.55
CA LYS A 86 24.43 -6.78 4.68
C LYS A 86 23.09 -6.22 5.13
N LEU A 87 22.68 -5.06 4.59
CA LEU A 87 21.38 -4.47 4.90
C LEU A 87 20.25 -5.30 4.28
N ILE A 88 19.28 -5.66 5.11
CA ILE A 88 18.04 -6.32 4.68
C ILE A 88 17.01 -5.23 4.43
N TRP A 89 16.67 -5.04 3.16
CA TRP A 89 15.64 -4.10 2.72
C TRP A 89 14.27 -4.77 2.77
N ARG A 90 13.29 -4.07 3.35
CA ARG A 90 11.90 -4.48 3.46
C ARG A 90 11.02 -3.56 2.64
N ASP A 91 9.96 -4.12 2.09
CA ASP A 91 8.90 -3.32 1.49
C ASP A 91 8.16 -2.51 2.56
N PRO A 92 7.63 -1.32 2.21
CA PRO A 92 6.78 -0.54 3.11
C PRO A 92 5.53 -1.32 3.53
N PRO A 93 4.94 -1.02 4.71
CA PRO A 93 3.73 -1.71 5.17
C PRO A 93 2.58 -1.62 4.17
N LYS A 94 1.84 -2.73 4.02
CA LYS A 94 0.65 -2.81 3.16
C LYS A 94 -0.58 -3.12 4.00
N PHE A 95 -1.35 -2.09 4.35
CA PHE A 95 -2.57 -2.23 5.14
C PHE A 95 -3.78 -2.70 4.32
N ASP A 96 -3.69 -3.94 3.84
CA ASP A 96 -4.72 -4.58 3.02
C ASP A 96 -5.82 -5.26 3.86
N TYR A 97 -5.76 -5.19 5.20
CA TYR A 97 -6.73 -5.81 6.10
C TYR A 97 -7.31 -4.78 7.07
N GLU A 98 -8.55 -5.00 7.51
CA GLU A 98 -9.25 -4.15 8.46
C GLU A 98 -9.92 -4.97 9.57
N TYR A 99 -9.94 -4.42 10.79
CA TYR A 99 -10.68 -4.93 11.94
C TYR A 99 -11.31 -3.78 12.73
N GLY A 100 -12.43 -4.03 13.43
CA GLY A 100 -13.06 -3.07 14.33
C GLY A 100 -14.25 -2.32 13.72
N ASN A 101 -14.60 -1.19 14.34
CA ASN A 101 -15.77 -0.39 14.01
C ASN A 101 -15.36 1.05 13.67
N LYS A 102 -15.62 1.48 12.42
CA LYS A 102 -15.30 2.83 11.92
C LYS A 102 -15.95 3.98 12.69
N ASN A 103 -17.03 3.71 13.44
CA ASN A 103 -17.70 4.71 14.28
C ASN A 103 -17.11 4.77 15.69
N LYS A 104 -16.23 3.83 16.07
CA LYS A 104 -15.53 3.77 17.36
C LYS A 104 -14.03 3.73 17.13
N CYS A 105 -13.44 2.55 17.11
CA CYS A 105 -12.07 2.37 16.68
C CYS A 105 -11.97 1.26 15.65
N TYR A 106 -11.09 1.48 14.69
CA TYR A 106 -10.81 0.54 13.62
C TYR A 106 -9.30 0.47 13.38
N TYR A 107 -8.86 -0.65 12.84
CA TYR A 107 -7.47 -1.01 12.72
C TYR A 107 -7.21 -1.40 11.28
N MET A 108 -6.27 -0.72 10.66
CA MET A 108 -5.71 -1.06 9.37
C MET A 108 -4.50 -1.97 9.62
N VAL A 109 -4.44 -3.13 8.98
CA VAL A 109 -3.51 -4.20 9.35
C VAL A 109 -2.70 -4.67 8.14
N ASP A 110 -1.38 -4.71 8.31
CA ASP A 110 -0.46 -5.45 7.46
C ASP A 110 -0.13 -6.79 8.13
N LYS A 111 -0.77 -7.86 7.68
CA LYS A 111 -0.55 -9.20 8.24
C LYS A 111 0.83 -9.79 7.93
N ILE A 112 1.50 -9.31 6.87
CA ILE A 112 2.82 -9.82 6.48
C ILE A 112 3.91 -9.13 7.32
N GLY A 113 3.84 -7.79 7.40
CA GLY A 113 4.76 -7.00 8.20
C GLY A 113 4.51 -7.05 9.71
N GLY A 114 3.30 -7.43 10.13
CA GLY A 114 2.89 -7.42 11.54
C GLY A 114 2.46 -6.05 12.05
N PHE A 115 2.23 -5.07 11.16
CA PHE A 115 1.94 -3.70 11.53
C PHE A 115 0.43 -3.46 11.70
N VAL A 116 0.09 -2.66 12.70
CA VAL A 116 -1.28 -2.27 13.03
C VAL A 116 -1.36 -0.75 13.16
N ASP A 117 -2.04 -0.12 12.20
CA ASP A 117 -2.37 1.30 12.21
C ASP A 117 -3.77 1.48 12.83
N PHE A 118 -3.80 1.95 14.07
CA PHE A 118 -5.02 2.21 14.82
C PHE A 118 -5.60 3.59 14.48
N ARG A 119 -6.92 3.63 14.29
CA ARG A 119 -7.64 4.85 13.94
C ARG A 119 -8.92 5.00 14.76
N LEU A 120 -9.23 6.26 15.05
CA LEU A 120 -10.46 6.65 15.76
C LEU A 120 -11.54 7.08 14.78
N GLY A 121 -12.76 6.67 15.07
CA GLY A 121 -13.99 7.15 14.47
C GLY A 121 -14.37 8.52 14.97
N LYS A 122 -15.49 9.05 14.46
CA LYS A 122 -16.01 10.35 14.90
C LYS A 122 -16.67 10.20 16.28
N ASN A 123 -16.36 11.11 17.20
CA ASN A 123 -16.95 11.22 18.55
C ASN A 123 -16.60 10.07 19.51
N VAL A 124 -15.31 9.74 19.61
CA VAL A 124 -14.81 8.75 20.57
C VAL A 124 -14.32 9.47 21.83
N THR A 125 -14.66 8.94 23.01
CA THR A 125 -14.15 9.47 24.29
C THR A 125 -12.68 9.09 24.51
N GLU A 126 -11.95 9.83 25.35
CA GLU A 126 -10.55 9.48 25.65
C GLU A 126 -10.42 8.08 26.25
N ALA A 127 -11.35 7.68 27.13
CA ALA A 127 -11.37 6.34 27.72
C ALA A 127 -11.56 5.24 26.67
N GLU A 128 -12.40 5.47 25.65
CA GLU A 128 -12.54 4.54 24.53
C GLU A 128 -11.29 4.54 23.64
N ALA A 129 -10.65 5.69 23.45
CA ALA A 129 -9.39 5.77 22.71
C ALA A 129 -8.27 4.99 23.40
N ASP A 130 -8.11 5.15 24.72
CA ASP A 130 -7.13 4.44 25.54
C ASP A 130 -7.36 2.93 25.52
N GLU A 131 -8.62 2.49 25.62
CA GLU A 131 -8.95 1.08 25.47
C GLU A 131 -8.49 0.54 24.11
N CYS A 132 -8.77 1.28 23.03
CA CYS A 132 -8.40 0.84 21.70
C CYS A 132 -6.88 0.89 21.43
N ARG A 133 -6.10 1.71 22.16
CA ARG A 133 -4.63 1.78 22.05
C ARG A 133 -3.92 0.58 22.70
N LYS A 134 -4.58 -0.16 23.59
CA LYS A 134 -3.99 -1.32 24.29
C LYS A 134 -3.43 -2.35 23.31
N ASP A 135 -2.26 -2.89 23.63
CA ASP A 135 -1.58 -3.88 22.77
C ASP A 135 -2.42 -5.15 22.58
N SER A 136 -3.16 -5.58 23.60
CA SER A 136 -4.12 -6.70 23.47
C SER A 136 -5.16 -6.48 22.36
N ASN A 137 -5.59 -5.25 22.11
CA ASN A 137 -6.51 -4.92 21.03
C ASN A 137 -5.80 -4.85 19.67
N LYS A 138 -4.54 -4.41 19.62
CA LYS A 138 -3.72 -4.48 18.40
C LYS A 138 -3.43 -5.93 17.99
N GLU A 139 -3.09 -6.80 18.94
CA GLU A 139 -2.89 -8.24 18.71
C GLU A 139 -4.17 -8.91 18.21
N LYS A 140 -5.31 -8.56 18.82
CA LYS A 140 -6.62 -9.02 18.37
C LYS A 140 -6.91 -8.56 16.95
N ALA A 141 -6.61 -7.31 16.60
CA ALA A 141 -6.75 -6.82 15.25
C ALA A 141 -5.84 -7.58 14.26
N LEU A 142 -4.57 -7.80 14.60
CA LEU A 142 -3.64 -8.53 13.76
C LEU A 142 -4.14 -9.95 13.44
N SER A 143 -4.68 -10.65 14.44
CA SER A 143 -5.23 -12.00 14.25
C SER A 143 -6.54 -11.99 13.45
N LEU A 144 -7.51 -11.15 13.84
CA LEU A 144 -8.90 -11.21 13.35
C LEU A 144 -9.17 -10.33 12.12
N ALA A 145 -8.25 -9.48 11.69
CA ALA A 145 -8.51 -8.58 10.57
C ALA A 145 -8.84 -9.34 9.28
N THR A 146 -9.82 -8.81 8.57
CA THR A 146 -10.33 -9.34 7.31
C THR A 146 -9.78 -8.53 6.15
N LYS A 147 -9.51 -9.18 5.02
CA LYS A 147 -8.95 -8.51 3.85
C LYS A 147 -9.94 -7.47 3.33
N VAL A 148 -9.49 -6.22 3.21
CA VAL A 148 -10.27 -5.15 2.59
C VAL A 148 -10.40 -5.44 1.11
N GLU A 149 -11.63 -5.43 0.60
CA GLU A 149 -11.85 -5.50 -0.84
C GLU A 149 -11.30 -4.22 -1.47
N LYS A 150 -10.22 -4.35 -2.25
CA LYS A 150 -9.68 -3.23 -3.03
C LYS A 150 -10.75 -2.75 -4.00
N LYS A 151 -11.02 -1.45 -3.98
CA LYS A 151 -11.95 -0.79 -4.88
C LYS A 151 -11.30 0.41 -5.56
N VAL A 152 -11.69 0.67 -6.79
CA VAL A 152 -11.32 1.86 -7.56
C VAL A 152 -12.59 2.62 -7.89
N GLU A 153 -12.61 3.92 -7.62
CA GLU A 153 -13.82 4.74 -7.73
C GLU A 153 -13.50 6.10 -8.35
N PHE A 154 -14.15 6.41 -9.48
CA PHE A 154 -14.13 7.73 -10.09
C PHE A 154 -15.33 7.93 -11.01
N GLY A 155 -15.81 9.17 -11.13
CA GLY A 155 -16.99 9.49 -11.96
C GLY A 155 -18.30 8.86 -11.47
N GLY A 156 -18.36 8.41 -10.21
CA GLY A 156 -19.52 7.72 -9.63
C GLY A 156 -19.59 6.21 -9.89
N TYR A 157 -18.60 5.64 -10.59
CA TYR A 157 -18.52 4.20 -10.84
C TYR A 157 -17.52 3.55 -9.88
N VAL A 158 -17.85 2.35 -9.42
CA VAL A 158 -17.01 1.55 -8.51
C VAL A 158 -16.63 0.24 -9.19
N ALA A 159 -15.32 -0.03 -9.24
CA ALA A 159 -14.75 -1.29 -9.67
C ALA A 159 -14.10 -2.01 -8.49
N THR A 160 -14.38 -3.31 -8.35
CA THR A 160 -13.65 -4.22 -7.46
C THR A 160 -13.13 -5.40 -8.28
N LYS A 161 -12.30 -6.26 -7.68
CA LYS A 161 -11.80 -7.48 -8.34
C LYS A 161 -12.93 -8.39 -8.85
N ASN A 162 -14.09 -8.35 -8.20
CA ASN A 162 -15.25 -9.16 -8.57
C ASN A 162 -16.13 -8.49 -9.65
N ASN A 163 -15.83 -7.25 -10.03
CA ASN A 163 -16.59 -6.48 -11.02
C ASN A 163 -15.73 -6.12 -12.24
N ILE A 164 -15.48 -7.11 -13.10
CA ILE A 164 -14.70 -6.90 -14.33
C ILE A 164 -15.37 -5.91 -15.28
N LEU A 165 -16.69 -5.94 -15.41
CA LEU A 165 -17.41 -5.04 -16.30
C LEU A 165 -17.23 -3.59 -15.87
N GLY A 166 -17.40 -3.29 -14.58
CA GLY A 166 -17.11 -1.96 -14.02
C GLY A 166 -15.65 -1.55 -14.25
N SER A 167 -14.71 -2.49 -14.15
CA SER A 167 -13.29 -2.22 -14.41
C SER A 167 -13.01 -1.90 -15.89
N VAL A 168 -13.68 -2.58 -16.82
CA VAL A 168 -13.59 -2.32 -18.27
C VAL A 168 -14.21 -0.97 -18.62
N VAL A 169 -15.37 -0.62 -18.05
CA VAL A 169 -16.01 0.69 -18.21
C VAL A 169 -15.09 1.79 -17.70
N LEU A 170 -14.55 1.65 -16.49
CA LEU A 170 -13.63 2.62 -15.91
C LEU A 170 -12.33 2.75 -16.71
N ALA A 171 -11.81 1.67 -17.27
CA ALA A 171 -10.63 1.69 -18.13
C ALA A 171 -10.90 2.44 -19.44
N CYS A 172 -12.05 2.18 -20.07
CA CYS A 172 -12.51 2.91 -21.24
C CYS A 172 -12.68 4.40 -20.93
N TYR A 173 -13.35 4.75 -19.83
CA TYR A 173 -13.48 6.14 -19.40
C TYR A 173 -12.12 6.80 -19.19
N THR A 174 -11.22 6.15 -18.45
CA THR A 174 -9.86 6.67 -18.20
C THR A 174 -9.08 6.85 -19.49
N GLY A 175 -9.21 5.94 -20.45
CA GLY A 175 -8.57 6.06 -21.77
C GLY A 175 -9.16 7.17 -22.63
N SER A 176 -10.45 7.45 -22.47
CA SER A 176 -11.14 8.50 -23.22
C SER A 176 -10.80 9.92 -22.78
N LEU A 177 -10.17 10.12 -21.61
CA LEU A 177 -9.83 11.44 -21.08
C LEU A 177 -8.93 12.24 -22.03
N ASP A 178 -9.12 13.56 -22.04
CA ASP A 178 -8.55 14.49 -23.02
C ASP A 178 -7.03 14.39 -23.13
N SER A 179 -6.55 14.54 -24.36
CA SER A 179 -5.14 14.46 -24.69
C SER A 179 -4.32 15.61 -24.11
N ASP A 180 -4.94 16.79 -23.93
CA ASP A 180 -4.32 18.00 -23.39
C ASP A 180 -4.08 17.94 -21.87
N GLY A 181 -4.82 17.08 -21.15
CA GLY A 181 -4.72 16.92 -19.71
C GLY A 181 -5.21 18.11 -18.88
N LEU A 182 -6.06 18.99 -19.45
CA LEU A 182 -6.53 20.21 -18.77
C LEU A 182 -7.41 19.91 -17.54
N LEU A 183 -8.31 18.93 -17.65
CA LEU A 183 -9.21 18.55 -16.56
C LEU A 183 -8.66 17.41 -15.69
N VAL A 184 -7.91 16.50 -16.28
CA VAL A 184 -7.23 15.40 -15.58
C VAL A 184 -5.82 15.29 -16.12
N SER A 185 -4.83 15.50 -15.27
CA SER A 185 -3.43 15.44 -15.68
C SER A 185 -3.05 14.04 -16.19
N LYS A 186 -2.03 13.96 -17.05
CA LYS A 186 -1.52 12.68 -17.55
C LYS A 186 -0.98 11.76 -16.45
N ALA A 187 -0.43 12.35 -15.40
CA ALA A 187 -0.01 11.60 -14.21
C ALA A 187 -1.21 10.97 -13.50
N GLU A 188 -2.29 11.72 -13.30
CA GLU A 188 -3.51 11.21 -12.68
C GLU A 188 -4.21 10.15 -13.56
N GLN A 189 -4.25 10.35 -14.89
CA GLN A 189 -4.74 9.34 -15.84
C GLN A 189 -3.95 8.02 -15.72
N ALA A 190 -2.62 8.09 -15.64
CA ALA A 190 -1.76 6.93 -15.47
C ALA A 190 -1.98 6.25 -14.10
N ASN A 191 -2.14 7.02 -13.03
CA ASN A 191 -2.41 6.51 -11.69
C ASN A 191 -3.75 5.77 -11.61
N ARG A 192 -4.82 6.34 -12.18
CA ARG A 192 -6.14 5.69 -12.25
C ARG A 192 -6.08 4.37 -13.00
N PHE A 193 -5.39 4.36 -14.14
CA PHE A 193 -5.24 3.16 -14.94
C PHE A 193 -4.43 2.09 -14.21
N LYS A 194 -3.31 2.46 -13.57
CA LYS A 194 -2.51 1.55 -12.74
C LYS A 194 -3.34 0.97 -11.59
N ALA A 195 -4.15 1.78 -10.92
CA ALA A 195 -5.02 1.33 -9.83
C ALA A 195 -6.00 0.24 -10.29
N LEU A 196 -6.59 0.38 -11.49
CA LEU A 196 -7.45 -0.65 -12.08
C LEU A 196 -6.69 -1.96 -12.33
N LEU A 197 -5.48 -1.88 -12.87
CA LEU A 197 -4.67 -3.08 -13.13
C LEU A 197 -4.29 -3.81 -11.84
N VAL A 198 -4.01 -3.07 -10.77
CA VAL A 198 -3.66 -3.63 -9.44
C VAL A 198 -4.81 -4.46 -8.85
N LEU A 199 -6.08 -4.17 -9.18
CA LEU A 199 -7.21 -5.01 -8.75
C LEU A 199 -7.12 -6.46 -9.28
N TYR A 200 -6.41 -6.66 -10.39
CA TYR A 200 -6.31 -7.92 -11.13
C TYR A 200 -4.88 -8.47 -11.16
N GLU A 201 -4.03 -8.11 -10.19
CA GLU A 201 -2.68 -8.67 -10.08
C GLU A 201 -2.72 -10.20 -10.06
N GLY A 202 -1.96 -10.83 -10.97
CA GLY A 202 -1.96 -12.28 -11.20
C GLY A 202 -3.04 -12.80 -12.17
N ASP A 203 -3.97 -11.96 -12.63
CA ASP A 203 -5.04 -12.30 -13.58
C ASP A 203 -4.76 -11.67 -14.96
N SER A 204 -3.92 -12.36 -15.73
CA SER A 204 -3.46 -11.88 -17.05
C SER A 204 -4.60 -11.69 -18.06
N GLN A 205 -5.67 -12.49 -17.95
CA GLN A 205 -6.82 -12.41 -18.84
C GLN A 205 -7.60 -11.11 -18.62
N ASN A 206 -7.94 -10.79 -17.37
CA ASN A 206 -8.69 -9.58 -17.06
C ASN A 206 -7.83 -8.32 -17.20
N ILE A 207 -6.53 -8.40 -16.88
CA ILE A 207 -5.56 -7.35 -17.23
C ILE A 207 -5.59 -7.04 -18.73
N LYS A 208 -5.61 -8.06 -19.59
CA LYS A 208 -5.67 -7.87 -21.06
C LYS A 208 -6.96 -7.17 -21.47
N ARG A 209 -8.12 -7.55 -20.91
CA ARG A 209 -9.42 -6.91 -21.20
C ARG A 209 -9.42 -5.43 -20.83
N ILE A 210 -8.93 -5.11 -19.64
CA ILE A 210 -8.79 -3.73 -19.14
C ILE A 210 -7.86 -2.91 -20.04
N ASN A 211 -6.70 -3.48 -20.42
CA ASN A 211 -5.77 -2.85 -21.36
C ASN A 211 -6.41 -2.58 -22.72
N SER A 212 -7.15 -3.54 -23.28
CA SER A 212 -7.83 -3.39 -24.57
C SER A 212 -8.83 -2.23 -24.55
N ALA A 213 -9.66 -2.15 -23.50
CA ALA A 213 -10.66 -1.10 -23.37
C ALA A 213 -10.04 0.30 -23.22
N PHE A 214 -9.01 0.43 -22.39
CA PHE A 214 -8.25 1.68 -22.24
C PHE A 214 -7.65 2.13 -23.58
N ASN A 215 -6.95 1.24 -24.28
CA ASN A 215 -6.29 1.55 -25.54
C ASN A 215 -7.29 1.87 -26.66
N PHE A 216 -8.41 1.15 -26.72
CA PHE A 216 -9.49 1.44 -27.64
C PHE A 216 -10.00 2.86 -27.42
N ALA A 217 -10.35 3.22 -26.18
CA ALA A 217 -10.89 4.53 -25.85
C ALA A 217 -9.89 5.65 -26.13
N ARG A 218 -8.62 5.45 -25.79
CA ARG A 218 -7.55 6.41 -26.06
C ARG A 218 -7.38 6.71 -27.54
N ARG A 219 -7.56 5.72 -28.41
CA ARG A 219 -7.43 5.90 -29.88
C ARG A 219 -8.70 6.45 -30.52
N ASN A 220 -9.87 6.09 -30.00
CA ASN A 220 -11.14 6.28 -30.69
C ASN A 220 -12.10 7.27 -30.02
N LEU A 221 -11.88 7.62 -28.75
CA LEU A 221 -12.82 8.43 -27.96
C LEU A 221 -12.16 9.68 -27.35
N SER A 222 -10.83 9.70 -27.21
CA SER A 222 -10.06 10.89 -26.80
C SER A 222 -10.44 12.08 -27.68
N ASP A 223 -10.69 13.22 -27.05
CA ASP A 223 -10.97 14.51 -27.71
C ASP A 223 -12.25 14.52 -28.58
N ARG A 224 -13.03 13.42 -28.62
CA ARG A 224 -14.24 13.30 -29.48
C ARG A 224 -15.53 13.72 -28.83
N TYR A 225 -15.60 13.70 -27.50
CA TYR A 225 -16.81 14.03 -26.73
C TYR A 225 -16.46 15.05 -25.66
N PRO A 226 -17.29 16.02 -25.28
CA PRO A 226 -16.96 16.88 -24.16
C PRO A 226 -16.77 16.06 -22.88
N LEU A 227 -15.76 16.38 -22.06
CA LEU A 227 -15.79 16.04 -20.64
C LEU A 227 -16.89 16.92 -20.03
N ASP A 228 -18.08 16.36 -19.86
CA ASP A 228 -19.04 16.95 -18.92
C ASP A 228 -18.37 16.99 -17.53
N THR A 229 -18.83 17.90 -16.67
CA THR A 229 -18.17 18.22 -15.39
C THR A 229 -17.96 17.02 -14.45
N ARG A 230 -18.53 15.85 -14.77
CA ARG A 230 -18.40 14.59 -14.03
C ARG A 230 -17.96 13.39 -14.89
N GLY A 231 -17.80 13.54 -16.19
CA GLY A 231 -17.44 12.44 -17.09
C GLY A 231 -18.54 11.43 -17.41
N GLN A 232 -19.80 11.74 -17.08
CA GLN A 232 -20.92 10.79 -17.15
C GLN A 232 -21.22 10.41 -18.59
N TYR A 233 -21.22 11.37 -19.53
CA TYR A 233 -21.49 11.07 -20.94
C TYR A 233 -20.50 10.07 -21.55
N ARG A 234 -19.20 10.23 -21.28
CA ARG A 234 -18.17 9.31 -21.79
C ARG A 234 -18.24 7.95 -21.10
N ALA A 235 -18.57 7.93 -19.81
CA ALA A 235 -18.79 6.69 -19.09
C ALA A 235 -20.01 5.92 -19.63
N ASP A 236 -21.11 6.61 -19.98
CA ASP A 236 -22.29 6.02 -20.61
C ASP A 236 -21.98 5.46 -22.00
N VAL A 237 -21.17 6.15 -22.81
CA VAL A 237 -20.70 5.63 -24.11
C VAL A 237 -19.89 4.35 -23.89
N CYS A 238 -18.97 4.36 -22.93
CA CYS A 238 -18.18 3.17 -22.57
C CYS A 238 -19.05 2.03 -22.06
N ASP A 239 -20.03 2.31 -21.21
CA ASP A 239 -20.98 1.32 -20.68
C ASP A 239 -21.80 0.69 -21.81
N GLN A 240 -22.33 1.50 -22.74
CA GLN A 240 -23.00 0.99 -23.93
C GLN A 240 -22.10 0.12 -24.81
N LEU A 241 -20.82 0.47 -24.94
CA LEU A 241 -19.87 -0.34 -25.72
C LEU A 241 -19.59 -1.68 -25.04
N VAL A 242 -19.50 -1.72 -23.70
CA VAL A 242 -19.39 -2.97 -22.92
C VAL A 242 -20.65 -3.82 -23.08
N LEU A 243 -21.83 -3.24 -22.90
CA LEU A 243 -23.12 -3.94 -23.05
C LEU A 243 -23.32 -4.50 -24.46
N LYS A 244 -22.77 -3.83 -25.48
CA LYS A 244 -22.80 -4.27 -26.89
C LYS A 244 -21.66 -5.25 -27.25
N GLY A 245 -20.80 -5.64 -26.30
CA GLY A 245 -19.68 -6.56 -26.54
C GLY A 245 -18.59 -6.00 -27.47
N LYS A 246 -18.45 -4.68 -27.54
CA LYS A 246 -17.48 -3.98 -28.41
C LYS A 246 -16.12 -3.72 -27.73
N LEU A 247 -15.98 -4.09 -26.45
CA LEU A 247 -14.80 -3.90 -25.61
C LEU A 247 -14.37 -5.20 -24.93
#